data_AF-A0AAV0AKI5-F1
#
_entry.id   AF-A0AAV0AKI5-F1
#
_cell.length_a   1.000
_cell.length_b   1.000
_cell.length_c   1.000
_cell.angle_alpha   90.00
_cell.angle_beta   90.00
_cell.angle_gamma   90.00
#
_symmetry.space_group_name_H-M   'P 1'
#
loop_
_entity.id
_entity.type
_entity.pdbx_description
1 polymer ?
#
loop_
_entity_poly.entity_id
_entity_poly.type
_entity_poly.pdbx_seq_one_letter_code
_entity_poly.pdbx_strand_id
1 'polypeptide(L)'
;IVERHNIPEVEACKMPKVILMTLYITRLPLEYVWIKSSIDSIRPIVKIKHEDDIEHILARGMTRVLNLRFMKYINWEISEMKLSLDTRARIVAESFLGHVV
;
A
#
# COMPACT_ATOMS: atom_id res chain seq x y z
N ILE A 1 13.30 -20.96 -10.24
CA ILE A 1 13.80 -19.57 -10.22
C ILE A 1 13.74 -19.09 -11.67
N VAL A 2 12.90 -18.11 -11.98
CA VAL A 2 12.75 -17.59 -13.37
C VAL A 2 13.41 -16.23 -13.39
N GLU A 3 14.55 -16.14 -14.08
CA GLU A 3 15.61 -15.16 -13.81
C GLU A 3 15.38 -13.74 -14.31
N ARG A 4 14.27 -13.41 -15.00
CA ARG A 4 14.15 -12.11 -15.69
C ARG A 4 12.73 -11.52 -15.76
N HIS A 5 11.92 -11.63 -14.70
CA HIS A 5 10.65 -10.90 -14.63
C HIS A 5 10.53 -10.11 -13.33
N ASN A 6 10.33 -8.81 -13.46
CA ASN A 6 10.04 -7.88 -12.36
C ASN A 6 8.56 -8.03 -11.95
N ILE A 7 8.24 -9.12 -11.24
CA ILE A 7 6.92 -9.33 -10.67
C ILE A 7 6.94 -8.74 -9.26
N PRO A 8 5.98 -7.86 -8.91
CA PRO A 8 5.96 -7.25 -7.58
C PRO A 8 5.85 -8.33 -6.50
N GLU A 9 6.71 -8.27 -5.49
CA GLU A 9 6.81 -9.29 -4.44
C GLU A 9 5.52 -9.43 -3.61
N VAL A 10 4.72 -8.36 -3.50
CA VAL A 10 3.40 -8.41 -2.86
C VAL A 10 2.40 -9.33 -3.60
N GLU A 11 2.63 -9.59 -4.89
CA GLU A 11 1.84 -10.52 -5.70
C GLU A 11 2.51 -11.87 -5.84
N ALA A 12 3.85 -11.88 -5.96
CA ALA A 12 4.62 -13.10 -6.08
C ALA A 12 4.56 -13.94 -4.79
N CYS A 13 4.50 -13.30 -3.62
CA CYS A 13 4.50 -13.94 -2.29
C CYS A 13 5.57 -15.03 -2.13
N LYS A 14 6.69 -14.93 -2.86
CA LYS A 14 7.71 -15.99 -2.92
C LYS A 14 8.59 -15.97 -1.69
N MET A 15 8.86 -14.78 -1.16
CA MET A 15 9.75 -14.58 -0.02
C MET A 15 9.00 -13.89 1.13
N PRO A 16 8.64 -14.60 2.22
CA PRO A 16 7.87 -14.01 3.32
C PRO A 16 8.65 -12.93 4.08
N LYS A 17 9.99 -12.93 4.02
CA LYS A 17 10.85 -11.87 4.60
C LYS A 17 10.72 -10.52 3.88
N VAL A 18 10.24 -10.52 2.64
CA VAL A 18 10.08 -9.32 1.80
C VAL A 18 8.71 -8.67 2.03
N ILE A 19 7.76 -9.43 2.60
CA ILE A 19 6.41 -8.96 2.92
C ILE A 19 6.45 -8.22 4.26
N LEU A 20 5.98 -6.98 4.26
CA LEU A 20 5.87 -6.15 5.44
C LEU A 20 4.52 -6.38 6.15
N MET A 21 4.39 -5.84 7.36
CA MET A 21 3.15 -5.95 8.12
C MET A 21 1.98 -5.34 7.33
N THR A 22 0.90 -6.13 7.20
CA THR A 22 -0.33 -5.67 6.54
C THR A 22 -1.09 -4.75 7.48
N LEU A 23 -1.55 -3.60 6.99
CA LEU A 23 -2.36 -2.66 7.76
C LEU A 23 -3.84 -2.80 7.39
N TYR A 24 -4.69 -2.87 8.42
CA TYR A 24 -6.13 -2.86 8.27
C TYR A 24 -6.69 -1.57 8.88
N ILE A 25 -7.33 -0.75 8.04
CA ILE A 25 -7.97 0.49 8.46
C ILE A 25 -9.45 0.37 8.12
N THR A 26 -10.31 0.49 9.13
CA THR A 26 -11.76 0.48 8.95
C THR A 26 -12.39 1.63 9.71
N ARG A 27 -13.33 2.31 9.05
CA ARG A 27 -14.17 3.34 9.69
C ARG A 27 -15.55 2.77 10.05
N LEU A 28 -16.03 1.82 9.26
CA LEU A 28 -17.31 1.12 9.43
C LEU A 28 -17.12 -0.36 9.05
N PRO A 29 -17.89 -1.31 9.61
CA PRO A 29 -17.71 -2.75 9.32
C PRO A 29 -17.76 -3.13 7.83
N LEU A 30 -18.50 -2.36 7.03
CA LEU A 30 -18.65 -2.58 5.58
C LEU A 30 -17.67 -1.76 4.73
N GLU A 31 -16.96 -0.80 5.33
CA GLU A 31 -15.99 0.08 4.68
C GLU A 31 -14.60 -0.14 5.26
N TYR A 32 -13.68 -0.59 4.43
CA TYR A 32 -12.33 -0.83 4.89
C TYR A 32 -11.27 -0.71 3.81
N VAL A 33 -10.04 -0.51 4.27
CA VAL A 33 -8.82 -0.52 3.47
C VAL A 33 -7.87 -1.55 4.06
N TRP A 34 -7.45 -2.52 3.25
CA TRP A 34 -6.35 -3.44 3.57
C TRP A 34 -5.13 -3.03 2.77
N ILE A 35 -4.04 -2.66 3.43
CA ILE A 35 -2.79 -2.27 2.78
C ILE A 35 -1.79 -3.41 2.95
N LYS A 36 -1.52 -4.12 1.85
CA LYS A 36 -0.42 -5.10 1.80
C LYS A 36 0.82 -4.38 1.30
N SER A 37 1.92 -4.45 2.04
CA SER A 37 3.17 -3.79 1.68
C SER A 37 4.29 -4.82 1.53
N SER A 38 5.18 -4.55 0.59
CA SER A 38 6.40 -5.29 0.27
C SER A 38 7.57 -4.31 0.16
N ILE A 39 8.81 -4.79 0.03
CA ILE A 39 10.00 -3.96 -0.19
C ILE A 39 9.89 -3.15 -1.49
N ASP A 40 9.31 -3.71 -2.54
CA ASP A 40 9.29 -3.14 -3.90
C ASP A 40 7.93 -2.56 -4.32
N SER A 41 6.86 -2.89 -3.59
CA SER A 41 5.49 -2.67 -4.05
C SER A 41 4.49 -2.58 -2.90
N ILE A 42 3.38 -1.88 -3.14
CA ILE A 42 2.27 -1.76 -2.20
C ILE A 42 0.98 -2.08 -2.95
N ARG A 43 0.11 -2.87 -2.30
CA ARG A 43 -1.21 -3.23 -2.82
C ARG A 43 -2.30 -2.81 -1.82
N PRO A 44 -2.91 -1.64 -2.02
CA PRO A 44 -4.11 -1.26 -1.29
C PRO A 44 -5.34 -1.96 -1.87
N ILE A 45 -6.17 -2.52 -0.99
CA ILE A 45 -7.48 -3.09 -1.28
C ILE A 45 -8.50 -2.22 -0.56
N VAL A 46 -9.34 -1.51 -1.32
CA VAL A 46 -10.35 -0.61 -0.78
C VAL A 46 -11.73 -1.22 -1.02
N LYS A 47 -12.52 -1.37 0.04
CA LYS A 47 -13.93 -1.71 -0.02
C LYS A 47 -14.75 -0.48 0.37
N ILE A 48 -15.58 -0.02 -0.55
CA ILE A 48 -16.46 1.15 -0.38
C ILE A 48 -17.90 0.63 -0.26
N LYS A 49 -18.68 1.20 0.66
CA LYS A 49 -20.12 0.94 0.75
C LYS A 49 -20.80 1.67 -0.43
N HIS A 50 -21.68 0.98 -1.15
CA HIS A 50 -22.60 1.62 -2.10
C HIS A 50 -23.99 1.62 -1.46
N GLU A 51 -24.63 2.79 -1.35
CA GLU A 51 -25.95 2.91 -0.73
C GLU A 51 -27.10 2.68 -1.73
N ASP A 52 -26.92 2.94 -3.04
CA ASP A 52 -27.98 2.76 -4.04
C ASP A 52 -27.52 2.23 -5.43
N ASP A 53 -28.39 1.46 -6.11
CA ASP A 53 -28.15 0.93 -7.47
C ASP A 53 -28.10 2.03 -8.56
N ILE A 54 -28.83 3.14 -8.36
CA ILE A 54 -28.81 4.32 -9.24
C ILE A 54 -27.48 5.07 -9.09
N GLU A 55 -26.97 5.18 -7.86
CA GLU A 55 -25.63 5.70 -7.62
C GLU A 55 -24.57 4.79 -8.25
N HIS A 56 -24.73 3.46 -8.23
CA HIS A 56 -23.78 2.54 -8.87
C HIS A 56 -23.63 2.78 -10.39
N ILE A 57 -24.72 3.09 -11.11
CA ILE A 57 -24.71 3.36 -12.55
C ILE A 57 -24.08 4.73 -12.85
N LEU A 58 -24.38 5.77 -12.07
CA LEU A 58 -23.79 7.11 -12.20
C LEU A 58 -22.31 7.13 -11.78
N ALA A 59 -21.99 6.40 -10.71
CA ALA A 59 -20.64 6.18 -10.21
C ALA A 59 -19.79 5.44 -11.25
N ARG A 60 -20.31 4.44 -11.95
CA ARG A 60 -19.50 3.64 -12.91
C ARG A 60 -18.70 4.47 -13.92
N GLY A 61 -19.22 5.62 -14.36
CA GLY A 61 -18.51 6.58 -15.23
C GLY A 61 -17.49 7.46 -14.49
N MET A 62 -17.91 8.11 -13.40
CA MET A 62 -17.07 9.07 -12.65
C MET A 62 -16.07 8.39 -11.69
N THR A 63 -16.49 7.33 -11.02
CA THR A 63 -15.69 6.49 -10.11
C THR A 63 -14.50 5.87 -10.80
N ARG A 64 -14.56 5.61 -12.11
CA ARG A 64 -13.39 5.11 -12.84
C ARG A 64 -12.27 6.14 -12.91
N VAL A 65 -12.59 7.42 -13.15
CA VAL A 65 -11.60 8.51 -13.21
C VAL A 65 -11.18 8.97 -11.81
N LEU A 66 -12.14 9.10 -10.89
CA LEU A 66 -11.88 9.50 -9.51
C LEU A 66 -11.06 8.43 -8.77
N ASN A 67 -11.38 7.15 -8.92
CA ASN A 67 -10.58 6.08 -8.31
C ASN A 67 -9.17 6.04 -8.89
N LEU A 68 -8.97 6.23 -10.19
CA LEU A 68 -7.62 6.24 -10.75
C LEU A 68 -6.77 7.37 -10.16
N ARG A 69 -7.31 8.59 -10.04
CA ARG A 69 -6.59 9.72 -9.47
C ARG A 69 -6.37 9.56 -7.96
N PHE A 70 -7.40 9.16 -7.23
CA PHE A 70 -7.34 8.95 -5.79
C PHE A 70 -6.37 7.81 -5.43
N MET A 71 -6.48 6.66 -6.09
CA MET A 71 -5.56 5.53 -5.88
C MET A 71 -4.13 5.90 -6.25
N LYS A 72 -3.91 6.72 -7.29
CA LYS A 72 -2.58 7.23 -7.62
C LYS A 72 -2.01 8.12 -6.51
N TYR A 73 -2.82 9.03 -5.97
CA TYR A 73 -2.40 9.92 -4.88
C TYR A 73 -2.08 9.12 -3.62
N ILE A 74 -2.96 8.21 -3.21
CA ILE A 74 -2.75 7.35 -2.04
C ILE A 74 -1.51 6.46 -2.21
N ASN A 75 -1.29 5.88 -3.39
CA ASN A 75 -0.09 5.08 -3.66
C ASN A 75 1.19 5.91 -3.54
N TRP A 76 1.17 7.15 -4.04
CA TRP A 76 2.29 8.07 -3.93
C TRP A 76 2.56 8.43 -2.46
N GLU A 77 1.53 8.83 -1.72
CA GLU A 77 1.64 9.23 -0.31
C GLU A 77 2.17 8.09 0.58
N ILE A 78 1.67 6.86 0.39
CA ILE A 78 2.17 5.70 1.16
C ILE A 78 3.63 5.39 0.81
N SER A 79 4.01 5.52 -0.46
CA SER A 79 5.41 5.30 -0.88
C SER A 79 6.36 6.34 -0.27
N GLU A 80 5.94 7.60 -0.24
CA GLU A 80 6.69 8.68 0.43
C GLU A 80 6.82 8.43 1.94
N MET A 81 5.73 8.04 2.61
CA MET A 81 5.78 7.68 4.04
C MET A 81 6.75 6.53 4.31
N LYS A 82 6.76 5.51 3.44
CA LYS A 82 7.68 4.38 3.55
C LYS A 82 9.15 4.84 3.43
N LEU A 83 9.47 5.65 2.42
CA LEU A 83 10.82 6.20 2.26
C LEU A 83 11.26 7.06 3.46
N SER A 84 10.32 7.84 4.01
CA SER A 84 10.57 8.64 5.22
C SER A 84 10.90 7.76 6.43
N LEU A 85 10.12 6.70 6.65
CA LEU A 85 10.36 5.75 7.74
C LEU A 85 11.68 5.00 7.56
N ASP A 86 11.99 4.52 6.36
CA ASP A 86 13.24 3.80 6.07
C ASP A 86 14.46 4.70 6.30
N THR A 87 14.37 5.97 5.88
CA THR A 87 15.44 6.96 6.11
C THR A 87 15.64 7.23 7.60
N ARG A 88 14.57 7.40 8.37
CA ARG A 88 14.63 7.61 9.82
C ARG A 88 15.18 6.39 10.54
N ALA A 89 14.72 5.19 10.18
CA ALA A 89 15.22 3.94 10.74
C ALA A 89 16.72 3.79 10.51
N ARG A 90 17.20 4.15 9.31
CA ARG A 90 18.63 4.15 8.99
C ARG A 90 19.42 5.13 9.86
N ILE A 91 18.97 6.38 9.99
CA ILE A 91 19.64 7.39 10.82
C ILE A 91 19.75 6.93 12.29
N VAL A 92 18.66 6.36 12.82
CA VAL A 92 18.65 5.82 14.19
C VAL A 92 19.64 4.67 14.33
N ALA A 93 19.69 3.76 13.35
CA ALA A 93 20.64 2.65 13.37
C ALA A 93 22.10 3.12 13.26
N GLU A 94 22.39 4.10 12.40
CA GLU A 94 23.73 4.70 12.26
C GLU A 94 24.17 5.39 13.55
N SER A 95 23.29 6.17 14.17
CA SER A 95 23.57 6.83 15.45
C SER A 95 23.79 5.83 16.59
N PHE A 96 22.98 4.76 16.65
CA PHE A 96 23.12 3.73 17.68
C PHE A 96 24.42 2.94 17.51
N LEU A 97 24.72 2.47 16.30
CA LEU A 97 25.93 1.68 16.03
C LEU A 97 27.21 2.53 16.11
N GLY A 98 27.15 3.80 15.72
CA GLY A 98 28.27 4.74 15.88
C GLY A 98 28.60 5.11 17.32
N HIS A 99 27.69 4.84 18.27
CA HIS A 99 27.93 4.99 19.71
C HIS A 99 28.38 3.69 20.41
N VAL A 100 28.22 2.54 19.75
CA VAL A 100 28.53 1.20 20.30
C VAL A 100 29.92 0.70 19.89
N VAL A 101 30.61 1.43 18.99
CA VAL A 101 32.03 1.23 18.63
C VAL A 101 32.86 2.36 19.23
#